data_AF-R7N232-F1
#
_entry.id   AF-R7N232-F1
#
_cell.length_a   1.000
_cell.length_b   1.000
_cell.length_c   1.000
_cell.angle_alpha   90.00
_cell.angle_beta   90.00
_cell.angle_gamma   90.00
#
_symmetry.space_group_name_H-M   'P 1'
#
loop_
_entity.id
_entity.type
_entity.pdbx_description
1 polymer ?
#
loop_
_entity_poly.entity_id
_entity_poly.type
_entity_poly.pdbx_seq_one_letter_code
_entity_poly.pdbx_strand_id
1 'polypeptide(L)' 'MNKKIVLSFPGSRGSEIPLLYFAAKHYEDLGYEKVFVNNPIIQDTSYEVLLNTLIENAKTIIESLNLSEYDNVEI' A
#
# COMPACT_ATOMS: atom_id res chain seq x y z
N MET A 1 -9.41 3.44 21.60
CA MET A 1 -9.89 3.34 20.21
C MET A 1 -8.89 2.49 19.47
N ASN A 2 -9.36 1.42 18.84
CA ASN A 2 -8.47 0.46 18.19
C ASN A 2 -8.02 1.06 16.86
N LYS A 3 -6.72 1.03 16.57
CA LYS A 3 -6.21 1.58 15.32
C LYS A 3 -6.60 0.64 14.17
N LYS A 4 -6.94 1.24 13.04
CA LYS A 4 -7.26 0.53 11.80
C LYS A 4 -6.35 1.06 10.70
N ILE A 5 -6.03 0.23 9.73
CA ILE A 5 -5.11 0.58 8.65
C ILE A 5 -5.66 0.13 7.30
N VAL A 6 -5.42 0.92 6.25
CA VAL A 6 -5.65 0.54 4.86
C VAL A 6 -4.33 0.64 4.10
N LEU A 7 -3.92 -0.46 3.47
CA LEU A 7 -2.77 -0.48 2.57
C LEU A 7 -3.25 -0.38 1.12
N SER A 8 -2.77 0.63 0.41
CA SER A 8 -3.14 0.87 -0.98
C SER A 8 -2.01 0.53 -1.92
N PHE A 9 -2.27 -0.37 -2.87
CA PHE A 9 -1.30 -0.81 -3.88
C PHE A 9 -1.53 -0.09 -5.20
N PRO A 10 -0.54 0.66 -5.71
CA PRO A 10 -0.61 1.31 -7.01
C PRO A 10 -0.70 0.30 -8.15
N GLY A 11 -1.47 0.67 -9.18
CA GLY A 11 -1.49 -0.05 -10.45
C GLY A 11 -0.23 0.16 -11.29
N SER A 12 -0.33 -0.13 -12.58
CA SER A 12 0.80 -0.17 -13.53
C SER A 12 1.54 1.15 -13.77
N ARG A 13 1.08 2.28 -13.21
CA ARG A 13 1.61 3.63 -13.49
C ARG A 13 2.20 4.35 -12.27
N GLY A 14 2.60 3.61 -11.23
CA GLY A 14 3.31 4.18 -10.07
C GLY A 14 2.41 4.80 -9.00
N SER A 15 3.03 5.50 -8.05
CA SER A 15 2.46 5.95 -6.77
C SER A 15 1.64 7.25 -6.82
N GLU A 16 1.70 8.00 -7.92
CA GLU A 16 0.98 9.27 -8.07
C GLU A 16 -0.29 9.09 -8.90
N ILE A 17 -1.29 8.41 -8.34
CA ILE A 17 -2.59 8.30 -8.99
C ILE A 17 -3.65 8.92 -8.08
N PRO A 18 -4.31 10.02 -8.47
CA PRO A 18 -5.47 10.56 -7.76
C PRO A 18 -6.50 9.48 -7.39
N LEU A 19 -6.64 8.45 -8.24
CA LEU A 19 -7.50 7.29 -7.99
C LEU A 19 -7.12 6.46 -6.76
N LEU A 20 -5.82 6.30 -6.46
CA LEU A 20 -5.38 5.63 -5.24
C LEU A 20 -5.80 6.42 -4.01
N TYR A 21 -5.63 7.74 -4.07
CA TYR A 21 -6.05 8.63 -3.00
C TYR A 21 -7.57 8.61 -2.83
N PHE A 22 -8.35 8.61 -3.92
CA PHE A 22 -9.81 8.51 -3.88
C PHE A 22 -10.31 7.23 -3.20
N ALA A 23 -9.71 6.08 -3.53
CA ALA A 23 -10.08 4.81 -2.90
C ALA A 23 -9.74 4.80 -1.40
N ALA A 24 -8.54 5.28 -1.05
CA ALA A 24 -8.10 5.35 0.34
C ALA A 24 -8.89 6.39 1.17
N LYS A 25 -9.42 7.44 0.53
CA LYS A 25 -10.20 8.51 1.18
C LYS A 25 -11.44 7.97 1.90
N HIS A 26 -12.11 6.99 1.30
CA HIS A 26 -13.26 6.32 1.93
C HIS A 26 -12.91 5.73 3.31
N TYR A 27 -11.76 5.07 3.41
CA TYR A 27 -11.31 4.45 4.66
C TYR A 27 -10.77 5.48 5.67
N GLU A 28 -10.10 6.52 5.19
CA GLU A 28 -9.71 7.66 6.04
C GLU A 28 -10.94 8.31 6.70
N ASP A 29 -12.04 8.48 5.96
CA ASP A 29 -13.31 9.00 6.50
C ASP A 29 -13.92 8.08 7.56
N LEU A 30 -13.59 6.79 7.54
CA LEU A 30 -13.98 5.80 8.55
C LEU A 30 -12.98 5.70 9.72
N GLY A 31 -11.93 6.53 9.73
CA GLY A 31 -10.92 6.61 10.78
C GLY A 31 -9.74 5.65 10.62
N TYR A 32 -9.48 5.13 9.42
CA TYR A 32 -8.33 4.27 9.13
C TYR A 32 -7.08 5.11 8.84
N GLU A 33 -5.93 4.63 9.30
CA GLU A 33 -4.62 5.10 8.89
C GLU A 33 -4.34 4.64 7.44
N LYS A 34 -3.91 5.55 6.57
CA LYS A 34 -3.61 5.23 5.16
C LYS A 34 -2.12 5.02 4.97
N VAL A 35 -1.77 3.89 4.37
CA VAL A 35 -0.39 3.60 3.95
C VAL A 35 -0.39 3.29 2.45
N PHE A 36 0.44 4.02 1.70
CA PHE A 36 0.60 3.80 0.27
C PHE A 36 1.84 2.97 0.01
N VAL A 37 1.68 1.83 -0.67
CA VAL A 37 2.81 1.03 -1.14
C VAL A 37 3.41 1.73 -2.35
N ASN A 38 4.71 1.97 -2.33
CA ASN A 38 5.37 2.63 -3.44
C ASN A 38 5.65 1.63 -4.57
N ASN A 39 5.23 1.95 -5.80
CA ASN A 39 5.57 1.16 -6.99
C ASN A 39 6.60 1.91 -7.83
N PRO A 40 7.87 1.48 -7.81
CA PRO A 40 8.89 2.06 -8.65
C PRO A 40 8.53 1.77 -10.10
N ILE A 41 8.38 2.82 -10.90
CA ILE A 41 8.19 2.69 -12.33
C ILE A 41 9.54 2.27 -12.92
N ILE A 42 9.74 0.97 -13.11
CA ILE A 42 10.94 0.43 -13.77
C ILE A 42 10.61 0.24 -15.24
N GLN A 43 11.17 1.10 -16.10
CA GLN A 43 11.06 0.97 -17.55
C GLN A 43 11.93 -0.19 -18.06
N ASP A 44 11.56 -0.77 -19.21
CA ASP A 44 12.34 -1.80 -19.91
C ASP A 44 12.69 -3.05 -19.06
N THR A 45 11.76 -3.47 -18.20
CA THR A 45 11.92 -4.62 -17.30
C THR A 45 10.80 -5.63 -17.49
N SER A 46 11.08 -6.91 -17.23
CA SER A 46 10.07 -7.98 -17.34
C SER A 46 8.97 -7.85 -16.28
N TYR A 47 7.77 -8.34 -16.58
CA TYR A 47 6.64 -8.34 -15.65
C TYR A 47 6.98 -9.05 -14.32
N GLU A 48 7.75 -10.13 -14.37
CA GLU A 48 8.16 -10.87 -13.17
C GLU A 48 9.04 -10.04 -12.24
N VAL A 49 10.01 -9.30 -12.80
CA VAL A 49 10.89 -8.42 -12.00
C VAL A 49 10.10 -7.25 -11.42
N LEU A 50 9.14 -6.70 -12.16
CA LEU A 50 8.22 -5.68 -11.65
C LEU A 50 7.39 -6.21 -10.47
N LEU A 51 6.79 -7.39 -10.61
CA LEU A 51 5.97 -8.02 -9.57
C LEU A 51 6.80 -8.31 -8.31
N ASN A 52 7.98 -8.90 -8.46
CA ASN A 52 8.87 -9.20 -7.34
C ASN A 52 9.29 -7.92 -6.62
N THR A 53 9.59 -6.85 -7.37
CA THR A 53 9.94 -5.55 -6.77
C THR A 53 8.79 -4.96 -5.96
N LEU A 54 7.55 -5.05 -6.47
CA LEU A 54 6.36 -4.60 -5.74
C LEU A 54 6.15 -5.39 -4.45
N ILE A 55 6.34 -6.71 -4.49
CA ILE A 55 6.25 -7.59 -3.32
C ILE A 55 7.28 -7.21 -2.26
N GLU A 56 8.54 -7.02 -2.64
CA GLU A 56 9.60 -6.67 -1.68
C GLU A 56 9.38 -5.28 -1.06
N ASN A 57 8.89 -4.31 -1.83
CA ASN A 57 8.52 -3.00 -1.29
C ASN A 57 7.34 -3.08 -0.33
N ALA A 58 6.31 -3.86 -0.67
CA ALA A 58 5.16 -4.07 0.20
C ALA A 58 5.58 -4.72 1.53
N LYS A 59 6.42 -5.76 1.48
CA LYS A 59 7.00 -6.39 2.67
C LYS A 59 7.76 -5.39 3.53
N THR A 60 8.67 -4.63 2.93
CA THR A 60 9.47 -3.62 3.65
C THR A 60 8.58 -2.62 4.39
N ILE A 61 7.51 -2.14 3.73
CA ILE A 61 6.55 -1.21 4.36
C ILE A 61 5.80 -1.91 5.48
N ILE A 62 5.26 -3.10 5.25
CA ILE A 62 4.49 -3.86 6.25
C ILE A 62 5.36 -4.17 7.48
N GLU A 63 6.61 -4.57 7.29
CA GLU A 63 7.56 -4.86 8.37
C GLU A 63 7.94 -3.60 9.16
N SER A 64 7.91 -2.42 8.53
CA SER A 64 8.12 -1.15 9.22
C SER A 64 6.92 -0.72 10.08
N LEU A 65 5.75 -1.31 9.85
CA LEU A 65 4.55 -1.04 10.64
C LEU A 65 4.59 -1.86 11.93
N ASN A 66 4.28 -1.21 13.05
CA ASN A 66 4.00 -1.93 14.29
C ASN A 66 2.59 -2.54 14.24
N LEU A 67 2.44 -3.66 13.52
CA LEU A 67 1.14 -4.31 13.30
C LEU A 67 0.42 -4.70 14.61
N SER A 68 1.17 -4.86 15.71
CA SER A 68 0.59 -5.15 17.03
C SER A 68 -0.29 -4.04 17.60
N GLU A 69 -0.23 -2.82 17.03
CA GLU A 69 -1.07 -1.69 17.43
C GLU A 69 -2.44 -1.65 16.73
N TYR A 70 -2.66 -2.53 15.73
CA TYR A 70 -3.87 -2.55 14.91
C TYR A 70 -4.70 -3.79 15.18
N ASP A 71 -6.02 -3.62 15.31
CA ASP A 71 -6.95 -4.75 15.43
C ASP A 71 -7.42 -5.21 14.04
N ASN A 72 -7.56 -6.52 13.86
CA ASN A 72 -8.06 -7.17 12.65
C ASN A 72 -7.29 -6.75 11.38
N VAL A 73 -6.06 -7.25 11.24
CA VAL A 73 -5.37 -7.26 9.94
C VAL A 73 -6.08 -8.29 9.05
N GLU A 74 -7.11 -7.86 8.33
CA GLU A 74 -7.68 -8.61 7.21
C GLU A 74 -6.86 -8.27 5.95
N ILE A 75 -6.21 -9.28 5.37
CA ILE A 75 -5.44 -9.17 4.12
C ILE A 75 -6.39 -9.37 2.94
#